data_AF-A0A3R7DT12-F1
#
_entry.id   AF-A0A3R7DT12-F1
#
_cell.length_a   1.000
_cell.length_b   1.000
_cell.length_c   1.000
_cell.angle_alpha   90.00
_cell.angle_beta   90.00
_cell.angle_gamma   90.00
#
_symmetry.space_group_name_H-M   'P 1'
#
loop_
_entity.id
_entity.type
_entity.pdbx_description
1 polymer ?
#
loop_
_entity_poly.entity_id
_entity_poly.type
_entity_poly.pdbx_seq_one_letter_code
_entity_poly.pdbx_strand_id
1 'polypeptide(L)'
;MIENRFFFLYLHSSPYDSIFLHAKRNGEPVIWTNELYKCYYTRGVEVGGAKRYGHGTKYTKILKNTPEEVVVEHQAETYPVTTTYRILKDKPWLEVRPVSMAHLQGIHGKVRMGLVPVEDGADYVVDSLRDPSGLYVPPPTGKMVICFFESVNHPFMWVLTFPSIEKAKPYFNCDSGPKGDTMWLEGGVPGSNTAPRSWPGCITATYARFGDGEDPVVIGVLTYWHNWHREDVDRPIRKGETYVSAWKPPYPGRWRLTARVAERRYDQGWNYDGKTVFKAEYFSRDVYDGNFAFTSPIEGHLDYVIMYMYDRIDETPANVVTPMDVYREAILSP
;
A
#
# COMPACT_ATOMS: atom_id res chain seq x y z
N MET A 1 10.58 -2.46 -20.82
CA MET A 1 10.30 -1.43 -19.81
C MET A 1 9.42 -0.36 -20.44
N ILE A 2 8.46 0.17 -19.71
CA ILE A 2 7.68 1.37 -20.08
C ILE A 2 7.68 2.33 -18.90
N GLU A 3 7.74 3.65 -19.12
CA GLU A 3 8.03 4.58 -18.03
C GLU A 3 7.37 5.96 -18.20
N ASN A 4 7.27 6.68 -17.09
CA ASN A 4 7.05 8.12 -17.06
C ASN A 4 7.99 8.76 -16.03
N ARG A 5 7.76 10.03 -15.67
CA ARG A 5 8.62 10.75 -14.70
C ARG A 5 8.56 10.20 -13.27
N PHE A 6 7.51 9.46 -12.92
CA PHE A 6 7.22 9.00 -11.56
C PHE A 6 7.58 7.53 -11.32
N PHE A 7 7.52 6.70 -12.35
CA PHE A 7 7.77 5.28 -12.22
C PHE A 7 8.17 4.64 -13.56
N PHE A 8 8.66 3.41 -13.51
CA PHE A 8 8.71 2.53 -14.67
C PHE A 8 8.16 1.14 -14.35
N LEU A 9 7.54 0.52 -15.35
CA LEU A 9 7.06 -0.85 -15.31
C LEU A 9 8.08 -1.75 -16.03
N TYR A 10 8.62 -2.71 -15.29
CA TYR A 10 9.56 -3.70 -15.78
C TYR A 10 8.84 -5.03 -16.04
N LEU A 11 8.64 -5.34 -17.31
CA LEU A 11 8.05 -6.58 -17.78
C LEU A 11 9.14 -7.66 -17.81
N HIS A 12 9.09 -8.59 -16.86
CA HIS A 12 10.19 -9.51 -16.58
C HIS A 12 10.21 -10.70 -17.55
N SER A 13 11.37 -11.00 -18.15
CA SER A 13 11.52 -12.12 -19.10
C SER A 13 11.66 -13.50 -18.43
N SER A 14 12.11 -13.54 -17.17
CA SER A 14 12.14 -14.80 -16.38
C SER A 14 10.73 -15.39 -16.24
N PRO A 15 10.54 -16.70 -16.47
CA PRO A 15 9.26 -17.36 -16.25
C PRO A 15 8.91 -17.53 -14.75
N TYR A 16 9.81 -17.15 -13.84
CA TYR A 16 9.65 -17.34 -12.40
C TYR A 16 9.19 -16.09 -11.65
N ASP A 17 9.39 -14.91 -12.23
CA ASP A 17 9.16 -13.61 -11.58
C ASP A 17 7.93 -12.90 -12.15
N SER A 18 7.29 -12.04 -11.35
CA SER A 18 6.22 -11.18 -11.85
C SER A 18 6.75 -9.89 -12.49
N ILE A 19 5.83 -9.04 -12.94
CA ILE A 19 6.13 -7.68 -13.37
C ILE A 19 6.50 -6.83 -12.16
N PHE A 20 7.49 -5.97 -12.29
CA PHE A 20 7.88 -5.03 -11.23
C PHE A 20 7.51 -3.60 -11.58
N LEU A 21 6.92 -2.89 -10.61
CA LEU A 21 6.66 -1.47 -10.67
C LEU A 21 7.69 -0.74 -9.82
N HIS A 22 8.54 0.06 -10.46
CA HIS A 22 9.62 0.77 -9.80
C HIS A 22 9.26 2.24 -9.66
N ALA A 23 9.29 2.72 -8.43
CA ALA A 23 9.06 4.12 -8.16
C ALA A 23 10.30 4.97 -8.52
N LYS A 24 10.10 6.24 -8.87
CA LYS A 24 11.18 7.21 -9.14
C LYS A 24 11.12 8.38 -8.18
N ARG A 25 12.29 8.85 -7.77
CA ARG A 25 12.48 10.10 -7.02
C ARG A 25 13.25 11.07 -7.91
N ASN A 26 12.64 12.20 -8.23
CA ASN A 26 13.25 13.23 -9.08
C ASN A 26 13.76 12.69 -10.42
N GLY A 27 13.02 11.75 -11.02
CA GLY A 27 13.38 11.10 -12.29
C GLY A 27 14.31 9.89 -12.16
N GLU A 28 15.00 9.74 -11.02
CA GLU A 28 15.89 8.61 -10.77
C GLU A 28 15.15 7.44 -10.12
N PRO A 29 15.41 6.18 -10.53
CA PRO A 29 14.91 5.00 -9.83
C PRO A 29 15.25 5.07 -8.34
N VAL A 30 14.25 4.86 -7.48
CA VAL A 30 14.55 4.45 -6.10
C VAL A 30 14.72 2.94 -6.06
N ILE A 31 15.50 2.45 -5.10
CA ILE A 31 15.78 1.02 -4.91
C ILE A 31 14.49 0.19 -4.75
N TRP A 32 13.37 0.83 -4.39
CA TRP A 32 12.16 0.16 -3.97
C TRP A 32 11.17 -0.07 -5.12
N THR A 33 10.78 -1.33 -5.23
CA THR A 33 9.96 -1.90 -6.29
C THR A 33 8.76 -2.60 -5.69
N ASN A 34 7.69 -2.73 -6.46
CA ASN A 34 6.54 -3.56 -6.12
C ASN A 34 6.42 -4.70 -7.11
N GLU A 35 6.39 -5.93 -6.62
CA GLU A 35 6.01 -7.06 -7.44
C GLU A 35 4.49 -7.05 -7.66
N LEU A 36 4.06 -6.99 -8.92
CA LEU A 36 2.65 -6.92 -9.30
C LEU A 36 2.06 -8.31 -9.52
N TYR A 37 1.14 -8.72 -8.65
CA TYR A 37 0.46 -10.02 -8.74
C TYR A 37 -0.82 -9.94 -9.56
N LYS A 38 -0.74 -10.17 -10.87
CA LYS A 38 -1.93 -10.52 -11.67
C LYS A 38 -2.25 -12.01 -11.51
N CYS A 39 -3.48 -12.34 -11.13
CA CYS A 39 -3.84 -13.75 -10.87
C CYS A 39 -5.33 -14.03 -11.09
N TYR A 40 -5.67 -15.32 -11.12
CA TYR A 40 -7.05 -15.79 -11.09
C TYR A 40 -7.25 -16.86 -10.02
N TYR A 41 -8.49 -17.00 -9.55
CA TYR A 41 -8.89 -18.06 -8.64
C TYR A 41 -9.13 -19.36 -9.40
N THR A 42 -8.60 -20.46 -8.87
CA THR A 42 -8.80 -21.81 -9.43
C THR A 42 -10.08 -22.48 -8.96
N ARG A 43 -10.67 -21.97 -7.88
CA ARG A 43 -11.88 -22.47 -7.22
C ARG A 43 -12.70 -21.25 -6.80
N GLY A 44 -14.03 -21.36 -6.75
CA GLY A 44 -14.96 -20.24 -6.49
C GLY A 44 -14.86 -19.54 -5.12
N VAL A 45 -13.75 -19.69 -4.39
CA VAL A 45 -13.46 -18.93 -3.17
C VAL A 45 -12.83 -17.60 -3.57
N GLU A 46 -13.55 -16.51 -3.33
CA GLU A 46 -13.21 -15.17 -3.84
C GLU A 46 -12.28 -14.34 -2.92
N VAL A 47 -12.09 -14.75 -1.66
CA VAL A 47 -11.14 -14.11 -0.72
C VAL A 47 -10.28 -15.21 -0.13
N GLY A 48 -8.95 -15.06 -0.25
CA GLY A 48 -8.01 -16.06 0.25
C GLY A 48 -7.99 -17.41 -0.47
N GLY A 49 -8.73 -17.55 -1.56
CA GLY A 49 -8.78 -18.77 -2.36
C GLY A 49 -7.44 -19.09 -3.05
N ALA A 50 -7.28 -20.33 -3.49
CA ALA A 50 -6.10 -20.77 -4.23
C ALA A 50 -5.98 -20.05 -5.59
N LYS A 51 -4.88 -19.31 -5.76
CA LYS A 51 -4.60 -18.49 -6.94
C LYS A 51 -3.61 -19.16 -7.87
N ARG A 52 -3.68 -18.80 -9.14
CA ARG A 52 -2.60 -19.02 -10.11
C ARG A 52 -2.08 -17.66 -10.56
N TYR A 53 -0.78 -17.47 -10.36
CA TYR A 53 -0.11 -16.20 -10.60
C TYR A 53 0.45 -16.15 -12.02
N GLY A 54 0.18 -15.05 -12.72
CA GLY A 54 0.72 -14.82 -14.05
C GLY A 54 2.17 -14.32 -14.00
N HIS A 55 3.13 -15.24 -13.79
CA HIS A 55 4.56 -14.93 -13.82
C HIS A 55 5.13 -15.03 -15.25
N GLY A 56 6.25 -14.32 -15.43
CA GLY A 56 6.98 -14.18 -16.67
C GLY A 56 6.24 -13.47 -17.78
N THR A 57 6.91 -13.38 -18.92
CA THR A 57 6.40 -12.73 -20.12
C THR A 57 6.37 -13.74 -21.26
N LYS A 58 5.16 -14.09 -21.70
CA LYS A 58 4.97 -14.81 -22.97
C LYS A 58 5.02 -13.87 -24.15
N TYR A 59 4.27 -12.77 -24.05
CA TYR A 59 4.34 -11.67 -24.99
C TYR A 59 3.97 -10.35 -24.32
N THR A 60 4.46 -9.28 -24.94
CA THR A 60 3.99 -7.92 -24.72
C THR A 60 3.58 -7.35 -26.07
N LYS A 61 2.36 -6.84 -26.17
CA LYS A 61 1.85 -6.17 -27.37
C LYS A 61 1.65 -4.69 -27.06
N ILE A 62 2.33 -3.83 -27.81
CA ILE A 62 2.14 -2.38 -27.70
C ILE A 62 0.82 -2.04 -28.39
N LEU A 63 -0.16 -1.54 -27.63
CA LEU A 63 -1.45 -1.10 -28.14
C LEU A 63 -1.45 0.39 -28.48
N LYS A 64 -0.72 1.18 -27.69
CA LYS A 64 -0.52 2.61 -27.90
C LYS A 64 0.86 3.02 -27.38
N ASN A 65 1.56 3.87 -28.13
CA ASN A 65 2.83 4.45 -27.71
C ASN A 65 2.95 5.87 -28.25
N THR A 66 2.60 6.83 -27.41
CA THR A 66 2.62 8.27 -27.70
C THR A 66 3.28 9.01 -26.55
N PRO A 67 3.77 10.25 -26.75
CA PRO A 67 4.34 11.04 -25.67
C PRO A 67 3.37 11.26 -24.48
N GLU A 68 2.06 11.26 -24.74
CA GLU A 68 1.01 11.48 -23.73
C GLU A 68 0.62 10.20 -22.98
N GLU A 69 0.72 9.05 -23.66
CA GLU A 69 0.18 7.79 -23.17
C GLU A 69 0.85 6.57 -23.82
N VAL A 70 1.12 5.57 -22.98
CA VAL A 70 1.55 4.23 -23.40
C VAL A 70 0.57 3.18 -22.85
N VAL A 71 0.11 2.29 -23.73
CA VAL A 71 -0.73 1.15 -23.36
C VAL A 71 -0.10 -0.12 -23.91
N VAL A 72 0.14 -1.09 -23.03
CA VAL A 72 0.64 -2.42 -23.40
C VAL A 72 -0.29 -3.50 -22.88
N GLU A 73 -0.51 -4.52 -23.71
CA GLU A 73 -1.10 -5.78 -23.29
C GLU A 73 0.03 -6.75 -22.96
N HIS A 74 -0.07 -7.43 -21.82
CA HIS A 74 0.94 -8.37 -21.37
C HIS A 74 0.30 -9.69 -20.94
N GLN A 75 0.73 -10.78 -21.58
CA GLN A 75 0.38 -12.14 -21.19
C GLN A 75 1.54 -12.82 -20.49
N ALA A 76 1.23 -13.45 -19.36
CA ALA A 76 2.18 -14.23 -18.59
C ALA A 76 2.47 -15.60 -19.22
N GLU A 77 3.67 -16.14 -18.94
CA GLU A 77 4.15 -17.43 -19.47
C GLU A 77 3.61 -18.60 -18.64
N THR A 78 3.76 -18.56 -17.31
CA THR A 78 3.45 -19.71 -16.44
C THR A 78 1.96 -20.08 -16.46
N TYR A 79 1.10 -19.07 -16.33
CA TYR A 79 -0.34 -19.19 -16.52
C TYR A 79 -0.77 -18.02 -17.40
N PRO A 80 -1.62 -18.23 -18.44
CA PRO A 80 -1.91 -17.22 -19.45
C PRO A 80 -2.86 -16.10 -18.98
N VAL A 81 -2.59 -15.55 -17.80
CA VAL A 81 -3.20 -14.34 -17.25
C VAL A 81 -2.77 -13.16 -18.11
N THR A 82 -3.73 -12.44 -18.66
CA THR A 82 -3.53 -11.32 -19.57
C THR A 82 -4.19 -10.07 -19.00
N THR A 83 -3.43 -8.97 -18.96
CA THR A 83 -3.86 -7.66 -18.48
C THR A 83 -3.32 -6.58 -19.42
N THR A 84 -3.97 -5.42 -19.45
CA THR A 84 -3.37 -4.21 -20.03
C THR A 84 -2.83 -3.31 -18.94
N TYR A 85 -1.74 -2.63 -19.25
CA TYR A 85 -1.10 -1.62 -18.42
C TYR A 85 -1.10 -0.29 -19.19
N ARG A 86 -1.66 0.74 -18.59
CA ARG A 86 -1.72 2.09 -19.15
C ARG A 86 -0.96 3.07 -18.25
N ILE A 87 -0.04 3.81 -18.87
CA ILE A 87 0.80 4.84 -18.24
C ILE A 87 0.53 6.16 -18.96
N LEU A 88 0.22 7.19 -18.18
CA LEU A 88 0.05 8.56 -18.65
C LEU A 88 1.28 9.40 -18.29
N LYS A 89 1.66 10.33 -19.17
CA LYS A 89 2.90 11.14 -19.07
C LYS A 89 3.10 11.80 -17.70
N ASP A 90 2.07 12.46 -17.20
CA ASP A 90 2.14 13.33 -16.02
C ASP A 90 1.31 12.82 -14.84
N LYS A 91 1.02 11.52 -14.80
CA LYS A 91 0.23 10.90 -13.73
C LYS A 91 1.06 9.90 -12.90
N PRO A 92 1.11 10.01 -11.56
CA PRO A 92 1.87 9.10 -10.71
C PRO A 92 1.09 7.82 -10.40
N TRP A 93 0.40 7.23 -11.37
CA TRP A 93 -0.29 5.96 -11.20
C TRP A 93 -0.24 5.09 -12.45
N LEU A 94 -0.37 3.79 -12.23
CA LEU A 94 -0.51 2.76 -13.25
C LEU A 94 -1.96 2.29 -13.29
N GLU A 95 -2.59 2.32 -14.46
CA GLU A 95 -3.92 1.73 -14.67
C GLU A 95 -3.76 0.29 -15.16
N VAL A 96 -4.40 -0.66 -14.47
CA VAL A 96 -4.42 -2.07 -14.85
C VAL A 96 -5.83 -2.49 -15.18
N ARG A 97 -6.02 -3.20 -16.31
CA ARG A 97 -7.30 -3.81 -16.68
C ARG A 97 -7.15 -5.29 -16.99
N PRO A 98 -8.18 -6.10 -16.69
CA PRO A 98 -8.19 -7.50 -17.08
C PRO A 98 -8.38 -7.63 -18.60
N VAL A 99 -7.81 -8.68 -19.19
CA VAL A 99 -8.09 -9.06 -20.58
C VAL A 99 -8.56 -10.51 -20.63
N SER A 100 -7.79 -11.43 -20.03
CA SER A 100 -8.15 -12.85 -20.01
C SER A 100 -7.54 -13.52 -18.79
N MET A 101 -8.35 -14.35 -18.11
CA MET A 101 -7.96 -15.08 -16.89
C MET A 101 -7.29 -14.20 -15.83
N ALA A 102 -7.74 -12.95 -15.69
CA ALA A 102 -7.25 -12.00 -14.70
C ALA A 102 -8.42 -11.61 -13.78
N HIS A 103 -8.52 -12.22 -12.61
CA HIS A 103 -9.58 -11.89 -11.65
C HIS A 103 -9.14 -10.78 -10.68
N LEU A 104 -7.83 -10.69 -10.40
CA LEU A 104 -7.28 -9.81 -9.37
C LEU A 104 -6.00 -9.12 -9.86
N GLN A 105 -5.79 -7.91 -9.33
CA GLN A 105 -4.51 -7.24 -9.25
C GLN A 105 -4.08 -7.17 -7.80
N GLY A 106 -2.86 -7.59 -7.52
CA GLY A 106 -2.21 -7.46 -6.23
C GLY A 106 -0.95 -6.61 -6.29
N ILE A 107 -0.63 -5.97 -5.17
CA ILE A 107 0.67 -5.36 -4.91
C ILE A 107 1.36 -6.14 -3.80
N HIS A 108 2.65 -6.40 -3.95
CA HIS A 108 3.48 -6.99 -2.91
C HIS A 108 3.85 -5.90 -1.91
N GLY A 109 3.09 -5.85 -0.80
CA GLY A 109 3.16 -4.78 0.19
C GLY A 109 4.44 -4.85 1.01
N LYS A 110 4.83 -6.03 1.51
CA LYS A 110 5.87 -6.21 2.55
C LYS A 110 5.90 -5.05 3.56
N VAL A 111 4.73 -4.64 4.02
CA VAL A 111 4.55 -3.48 4.91
C VAL A 111 4.10 -3.97 6.28
N ARG A 112 4.43 -3.21 7.33
CA ARG A 112 3.92 -3.48 8.69
C ARG A 112 2.41 -3.21 8.80
N MET A 113 1.95 -2.17 8.09
CA MET A 113 0.59 -1.63 8.20
C MET A 113 0.03 -1.28 6.83
N GLY A 114 -1.26 -1.49 6.71
CA GLY A 114 -2.07 -0.95 5.64
C GLY A 114 -3.34 -0.37 6.21
N LEU A 115 -3.92 0.61 5.54
CA LEU A 115 -5.20 1.16 5.95
C LEU A 115 -6.14 1.39 4.79
N VAL A 116 -7.40 1.51 5.12
CA VAL A 116 -8.45 1.99 4.23
C VAL A 116 -9.05 3.24 4.85
N PRO A 117 -8.89 4.40 4.20
CA PRO A 117 -9.49 5.63 4.69
C PRO A 117 -11.01 5.52 4.67
N VAL A 118 -11.63 5.86 5.79
CA VAL A 118 -13.10 5.92 5.93
C VAL A 118 -13.50 7.38 6.01
N GLU A 119 -14.41 7.79 5.14
CA GLU A 119 -15.00 9.14 5.16
C GLU A 119 -15.78 9.32 6.47
N ASP A 120 -15.61 10.47 7.12
CA ASP A 120 -16.30 10.84 8.36
C ASP A 120 -16.14 9.82 9.53
N GLY A 121 -15.06 9.03 9.51
CA GLY A 121 -14.86 7.95 10.48
C GLY A 121 -13.39 7.62 10.75
N ALA A 122 -13.15 6.61 11.60
CA ALA A 122 -11.81 6.10 11.84
C ALA A 122 -11.32 5.26 10.65
N ASP A 123 -10.02 5.35 10.33
CA ASP A 123 -9.45 4.50 9.28
C ASP A 123 -9.59 3.03 9.68
N TYR A 124 -9.90 2.18 8.70
CA TYR A 124 -9.81 0.74 8.92
C TYR A 124 -8.35 0.31 8.77
N VAL A 125 -7.72 -0.04 9.90
CA VAL A 125 -6.30 -0.41 9.94
C VAL A 125 -6.15 -1.92 9.99
N VAL A 126 -5.27 -2.43 9.11
CA VAL A 126 -4.70 -3.78 9.20
C VAL A 126 -3.28 -3.66 9.70
N ASP A 127 -2.99 -4.45 10.71
CA ASP A 127 -1.77 -4.39 11.48
C ASP A 127 -1.27 -5.81 11.69
N SER A 128 -0.18 -6.18 11.03
CA SER A 128 0.39 -7.52 11.09
C SER A 128 0.73 -8.07 12.49
N LEU A 129 0.82 -7.26 13.55
CA LEU A 129 0.92 -7.76 14.95
C LEU A 129 -0.44 -8.08 15.59
N ARG A 130 -1.53 -7.50 15.08
CA ARG A 130 -2.90 -7.82 15.49
C ARG A 130 -3.42 -9.02 14.70
N ASP A 131 -3.11 -9.06 13.41
CA ASP A 131 -3.66 -10.01 12.46
C ASP A 131 -2.61 -11.12 12.16
N PRO A 132 -2.81 -12.37 12.63
CA PRO A 132 -1.82 -13.45 12.48
C PRO A 132 -1.56 -13.88 11.03
N SER A 133 -0.49 -14.66 10.83
CA SER A 133 -0.13 -15.23 9.52
C SER A 133 -1.24 -16.07 8.90
N GLY A 134 -1.35 -15.96 7.58
CA GLY A 134 -2.31 -16.69 6.76
C GLY A 134 -3.71 -16.06 6.77
N LEU A 135 -3.92 -14.95 7.48
CA LEU A 135 -5.18 -14.25 7.46
C LEU A 135 -5.35 -13.40 6.21
N TYR A 136 -6.57 -13.43 5.69
CA TYR A 136 -7.06 -12.52 4.68
C TYR A 136 -8.04 -11.57 5.34
N VAL A 137 -7.69 -10.28 5.37
CA VAL A 137 -8.42 -9.26 6.13
C VAL A 137 -9.11 -8.33 5.13
N PRO A 138 -10.41 -8.49 4.86
CA PRO A 138 -11.17 -7.58 4.01
C PRO A 138 -11.58 -6.33 4.80
N PRO A 139 -11.40 -5.12 4.26
CA PRO A 139 -11.97 -3.91 4.83
C PRO A 139 -13.50 -3.88 4.60
N PRO A 140 -14.27 -3.31 5.55
CA PRO A 140 -15.73 -3.29 5.45
C PRO A 140 -16.27 -2.22 4.49
N THR A 141 -15.56 -1.11 4.32
CA THR A 141 -15.92 0.03 3.47
C THR A 141 -14.65 0.77 3.02
N GLY A 142 -14.78 1.67 2.06
CA GLY A 142 -13.71 2.54 1.58
C GLY A 142 -13.54 2.54 0.06
N LYS A 143 -12.65 3.42 -0.43
CA LYS A 143 -12.42 3.65 -1.88
C LYS A 143 -11.08 3.12 -2.37
N MET A 144 -10.15 2.92 -1.43
CA MET A 144 -8.76 2.60 -1.72
C MET A 144 -8.13 1.89 -0.51
N VAL A 145 -7.05 1.18 -0.79
CA VAL A 145 -6.13 0.66 0.20
C VAL A 145 -4.82 1.45 0.11
N ILE A 146 -4.29 1.89 1.25
CA ILE A 146 -3.00 2.54 1.36
C ILE A 146 -2.03 1.58 2.07
N CYS A 147 -0.91 1.31 1.44
CA CYS A 147 0.21 0.58 2.05
C CYS A 147 1.37 1.55 2.27
N PHE A 148 1.77 1.73 3.52
CA PHE A 148 2.86 2.62 3.91
C PHE A 148 4.19 1.89 3.80
N PHE A 149 4.96 2.23 2.78
CA PHE A 149 6.27 1.60 2.59
C PHE A 149 7.31 2.32 3.42
N GLU A 150 7.76 1.66 4.49
CA GLU A 150 8.64 2.21 5.50
C GLU A 150 10.10 2.12 5.04
N SER A 151 10.64 3.22 4.53
CA SER A 151 12.07 3.39 4.27
C SER A 151 12.58 4.59 5.04
N VAL A 152 13.77 4.46 5.63
CA VAL A 152 14.43 5.55 6.36
C VAL A 152 14.75 6.72 5.44
N ASN A 153 15.21 6.41 4.24
CA ASN A 153 15.69 7.41 3.29
C ASN A 153 14.59 7.85 2.33
N HIS A 154 13.63 6.96 2.04
CA HIS A 154 12.68 7.12 0.94
C HIS A 154 11.29 6.57 1.31
N PRO A 155 10.65 7.04 2.40
CA PRO A 155 9.28 6.61 2.71
C PRO A 155 8.36 6.96 1.53
N PHE A 156 7.39 6.12 1.22
CA PHE A 156 6.41 6.41 0.15
C PHE A 156 5.12 5.60 0.35
N MET A 157 4.07 5.92 -0.42
CA MET A 157 2.79 5.20 -0.33
C MET A 157 2.46 4.49 -1.64
N TRP A 158 2.10 3.21 -1.53
CA TRP A 158 1.31 2.54 -2.57
C TRP A 158 -0.16 2.78 -2.30
N VAL A 159 -0.91 3.23 -3.31
CA VAL A 159 -2.37 3.41 -3.23
C VAL A 159 -3.02 2.45 -4.23
N LEU A 160 -3.74 1.46 -3.74
CA LEU A 160 -4.53 0.56 -4.57
C LEU A 160 -5.98 1.02 -4.56
N THR A 161 -6.49 1.52 -5.68
CA THR A 161 -7.84 2.09 -5.77
C THR A 161 -8.67 1.47 -6.90
N PHE A 162 -9.99 1.50 -6.72
CA PHE A 162 -10.94 0.78 -7.57
C PHE A 162 -12.31 1.51 -7.59
N PRO A 163 -13.19 1.23 -8.57
CA PRO A 163 -14.49 1.90 -8.68
C PRO A 163 -15.47 1.61 -7.55
N SER A 164 -15.51 0.36 -7.09
CA SER A 164 -16.46 -0.10 -6.07
C SER A 164 -15.82 -1.13 -5.16
N ILE A 165 -15.91 -0.91 -3.84
CA ILE A 165 -15.40 -1.88 -2.86
C ILE A 165 -16.19 -3.19 -2.87
N GLU A 166 -17.49 -3.15 -3.13
CA GLU A 166 -18.34 -4.34 -3.16
C GLU A 166 -17.96 -5.28 -4.31
N LYS A 167 -17.55 -4.69 -5.45
CA LYS A 167 -17.08 -5.43 -6.62
C LYS A 167 -15.61 -5.82 -6.50
N ALA A 168 -14.77 -4.87 -6.09
CA ALA A 168 -13.33 -5.08 -5.96
C ALA A 168 -12.97 -6.04 -4.82
N LYS A 169 -13.82 -6.14 -3.78
CA LYS A 169 -13.63 -6.99 -2.59
C LYS A 169 -12.16 -7.04 -2.15
N PRO A 170 -11.53 -5.89 -1.90
CA PRO A 170 -10.11 -5.85 -1.60
C PRO A 170 -9.81 -6.60 -0.31
N TYR A 171 -8.57 -7.03 -0.13
CA TYR A 171 -8.13 -7.59 1.14
C TYR A 171 -6.62 -7.53 1.30
N PHE A 172 -6.19 -7.55 2.55
CA PHE A 172 -4.80 -7.68 2.95
C PHE A 172 -4.49 -9.15 3.22
N ASN A 173 -3.33 -9.63 2.78
CA ASN A 173 -2.78 -10.93 3.13
C ASN A 173 -1.70 -10.73 4.20
N CYS A 174 -1.97 -11.19 5.42
CA CYS A 174 -1.02 -11.12 6.51
C CYS A 174 -0.15 -12.38 6.50
N ASP A 175 1.17 -12.20 6.55
CA ASP A 175 2.12 -13.30 6.74
C ASP A 175 3.16 -12.93 7.80
N SER A 176 2.70 -12.92 9.03
CA SER A 176 3.51 -12.59 10.18
C SER A 176 4.32 -13.77 10.71
N GLY A 177 5.52 -13.55 11.22
CA GLY A 177 6.30 -14.52 11.99
C GLY A 177 7.70 -14.80 11.44
N PRO A 178 8.43 -15.74 12.03
CA PRO A 178 9.85 -15.94 11.78
C PRO A 178 10.15 -16.69 10.48
N LYS A 179 9.10 -17.25 9.85
CA LYS A 179 9.12 -17.90 8.53
C LYS A 179 8.23 -17.19 7.51
N GLY A 180 7.59 -16.10 7.91
CA GLY A 180 6.79 -15.28 7.00
C GLY A 180 7.70 -14.54 6.04
N ASP A 181 7.15 -14.09 4.92
CA ASP A 181 7.86 -13.24 3.99
C ASP A 181 8.24 -11.92 4.70
N THR A 182 9.52 -11.77 5.03
CA THR A 182 10.03 -10.63 5.82
C THR A 182 10.17 -9.39 4.95
N MET A 183 10.02 -8.21 5.56
CA MET A 183 10.39 -6.95 4.91
C MET A 183 11.81 -7.08 4.35
N TRP A 184 12.01 -6.76 3.07
CA TRP A 184 13.25 -7.02 2.34
C TRP A 184 14.49 -6.61 3.15
N LEU A 185 15.19 -7.62 3.68
CA LEU A 185 16.53 -7.49 4.24
C LEU A 185 17.50 -7.68 3.10
N GLU A 186 18.19 -6.62 2.68
CA GLU A 186 19.48 -6.82 2.02
C GLU A 186 20.57 -6.55 3.06
N GLY A 187 21.15 -7.65 3.55
CA GLY A 187 22.27 -7.61 4.47
C GLY A 187 23.50 -7.01 3.78
N GLY A 188 24.14 -6.05 4.44
CA GLY A 188 25.51 -5.63 4.11
C GLY A 188 25.68 -4.45 3.16
N VAL A 189 24.63 -3.71 2.78
CA VAL A 189 24.76 -2.50 1.96
C VAL A 189 24.64 -1.24 2.82
N PRO A 190 25.69 -0.42 2.98
CA PRO A 190 25.58 0.90 3.59
C PRO A 190 24.65 1.77 2.74
N GLY A 191 23.41 1.97 3.21
CA GLY A 191 22.33 2.63 2.46
C GLY A 191 21.09 1.76 2.26
N SER A 192 21.14 0.44 2.52
CA SER A 192 19.94 -0.39 2.67
C SER A 192 19.25 -0.08 4.00
N ASN A 193 17.92 -0.02 3.98
CA ASN A 193 17.02 0.45 5.04
C ASN A 193 17.42 0.04 6.47
N THR A 194 18.12 0.92 7.18
CA THR A 194 18.38 0.79 8.62
C THR A 194 17.31 1.51 9.43
N ALA A 195 16.10 0.95 9.50
CA ALA A 195 15.33 1.08 10.73
C ALA A 195 15.69 -0.12 11.62
N PRO A 196 16.66 0.01 12.55
CA PRO A 196 16.95 -1.07 13.48
C PRO A 196 15.79 -1.17 14.47
N ARG A 197 15.03 -2.26 14.37
CA ARG A 197 14.72 -3.23 15.45
C ARG A 197 13.43 -3.99 15.10
N SER A 198 13.42 -5.29 15.42
CA SER A 198 12.26 -5.96 16.01
C SER A 198 10.95 -6.13 15.21
N TRP A 199 10.86 -6.06 13.88
CA TRP A 199 9.57 -6.27 13.18
C TRP A 199 9.47 -7.61 12.45
N PRO A 200 8.82 -8.61 13.07
CA PRO A 200 8.58 -9.93 12.51
C PRO A 200 7.18 -10.09 11.90
N GLY A 201 6.33 -9.06 11.92
CA GLY A 201 5.00 -9.09 11.30
C GLY A 201 5.00 -8.37 9.96
N CYS A 202 4.32 -8.95 8.96
CA CYS A 202 4.26 -8.41 7.59
C CYS A 202 2.85 -8.58 6.99
N ILE A 203 2.36 -7.53 6.35
CA ILE A 203 1.33 -7.63 5.32
C ILE A 203 2.07 -7.87 4.01
N THR A 204 1.97 -9.09 3.50
CA THR A 204 2.75 -9.51 2.33
C THR A 204 2.22 -8.87 1.08
N ALA A 205 0.92 -8.92 0.89
CA ALA A 205 0.30 -8.44 -0.33
C ALA A 205 -1.10 -7.93 -0.06
N THR A 206 -1.51 -6.99 -0.90
CA THR A 206 -2.86 -6.44 -0.93
C THR A 206 -3.43 -6.74 -2.29
N TYR A 207 -4.68 -7.20 -2.35
CA TYR A 207 -5.37 -7.54 -3.60
C TYR A 207 -6.65 -6.74 -3.76
N ALA A 208 -7.01 -6.50 -5.02
CA ALA A 208 -8.33 -6.06 -5.44
C ALA A 208 -8.75 -6.82 -6.71
N ARG A 209 -10.04 -7.11 -6.83
CA ARG A 209 -10.64 -7.70 -8.03
C ARG A 209 -10.86 -6.63 -9.09
N PHE A 210 -10.82 -7.06 -10.35
CA PHE A 210 -11.28 -6.26 -11.48
C PHE A 210 -12.81 -6.26 -11.62
N GLY A 211 -13.54 -6.09 -10.50
CA GLY A 211 -14.99 -6.16 -10.43
C GLY A 211 -15.61 -7.36 -11.15
N ASP A 212 -16.52 -7.09 -12.09
CA ASP A 212 -17.18 -8.10 -12.94
C ASP A 212 -16.32 -8.54 -14.14
N GLY A 213 -15.02 -8.21 -14.13
CA GLY A 213 -14.07 -8.52 -15.21
C GLY A 213 -13.82 -7.37 -16.19
N GLU A 214 -14.28 -6.16 -15.87
CA GLU A 214 -14.16 -4.98 -16.74
C GLU A 214 -13.58 -3.75 -16.02
N ASP A 215 -13.70 -3.72 -14.70
CA ASP A 215 -13.29 -2.57 -13.88
C ASP A 215 -11.76 -2.48 -13.81
N PRO A 216 -11.17 -1.25 -13.81
CA PRO A 216 -9.76 -1.10 -13.60
C PRO A 216 -9.40 -1.32 -12.12
N VAL A 217 -8.16 -1.73 -11.89
CA VAL A 217 -7.49 -1.49 -10.61
C VAL A 217 -6.33 -0.54 -10.87
N VAL A 218 -6.29 0.55 -10.12
CA VAL A 218 -5.28 1.61 -10.29
C VAL A 218 -4.30 1.56 -9.12
N ILE A 219 -3.01 1.63 -9.44
CA ILE A 219 -1.92 1.62 -8.48
C ILE A 219 -1.24 2.99 -8.49
N GLY A 220 -1.54 3.82 -7.49
CA GLY A 220 -0.85 5.07 -7.21
C GLY A 220 0.55 4.83 -6.66
N VAL A 221 1.52 5.54 -7.23
CA VAL A 221 2.96 5.50 -6.91
C VAL A 221 3.35 6.85 -6.31
N LEU A 222 2.96 7.07 -5.05
CA LEU A 222 3.13 8.38 -4.41
C LEU A 222 4.50 8.47 -3.72
N THR A 223 5.53 8.82 -4.50
CA THR A 223 6.94 8.93 -4.06
C THR A 223 7.27 10.21 -3.30
N TYR A 224 6.27 11.05 -3.05
CA TYR A 224 6.39 12.22 -2.19
C TYR A 224 6.64 11.76 -0.76
N TRP A 225 7.92 11.66 -0.40
CA TRP A 225 8.38 11.14 0.89
C TRP A 225 7.86 11.90 2.11
N HIS A 226 7.35 13.09 1.88
CA HIS A 226 6.83 13.98 2.90
C HIS A 226 5.29 13.96 2.94
N ASN A 227 4.61 13.13 2.14
CA ASN A 227 3.15 12.94 2.20
C ASN A 227 2.69 12.06 3.36
N TRP A 228 3.62 11.40 4.05
CA TRP A 228 3.31 10.66 5.26
C TRP A 228 4.53 10.56 6.17
N HIS A 229 4.27 10.28 7.44
CA HIS A 229 5.25 10.12 8.50
C HIS A 229 4.72 9.14 9.55
N ARG A 230 5.63 8.42 10.20
CA ARG A 230 5.33 7.59 11.38
C ARG A 230 6.26 8.01 12.50
N GLU A 231 5.71 8.27 13.67
CA GLU A 231 6.48 8.43 14.90
C GLU A 231 6.30 7.17 15.75
N ASP A 232 7.41 6.47 16.03
CA ASP A 232 7.46 5.38 16.98
C ASP A 232 7.54 5.98 18.40
N VAL A 233 6.42 5.97 19.12
CA VAL A 233 6.28 6.64 20.42
C VAL A 233 6.72 5.71 21.56
N ASP A 234 6.34 4.42 21.47
CA ASP A 234 6.70 3.33 22.40
C ASP A 234 6.61 3.69 23.89
N ARG A 235 5.44 4.15 24.36
CA ARG A 235 5.24 4.49 25.78
C ARG A 235 3.84 4.17 26.32
N PRO A 236 3.69 3.97 27.64
CA PRO A 236 2.37 3.93 28.27
C PRO A 236 1.60 5.25 28.08
N ILE A 237 0.27 5.14 27.90
CA ILE A 237 -0.64 6.28 27.79
C ILE A 237 -1.90 6.05 28.64
N ARG A 238 -2.31 7.06 29.40
CA ARG A 238 -3.53 7.00 30.21
C ARG A 238 -4.75 7.49 29.43
N LYS A 239 -5.93 7.02 29.83
CA LYS A 239 -7.19 7.60 29.34
C LYS A 239 -7.26 9.10 29.66
N GLY A 240 -7.60 9.91 28.66
CA GLY A 240 -7.65 11.37 28.72
C GLY A 240 -6.29 12.05 28.54
N GLU A 241 -5.19 11.30 28.52
CA GLU A 241 -3.87 11.87 28.27
C GLU A 241 -3.74 12.25 26.79
N THR A 242 -3.12 13.41 26.54
CA THR A 242 -2.89 13.90 25.17
C THR A 242 -1.42 13.76 24.79
N TYR A 243 -1.17 13.00 23.74
CA TYR A 243 0.09 13.00 23.01
C TYR A 243 0.09 14.13 21.98
N VAL A 244 1.22 14.82 21.82
CA VAL A 244 1.41 15.84 20.79
C VAL A 244 2.66 15.49 20.01
N SER A 245 2.51 15.36 18.70
CA SER A 245 3.62 15.10 17.80
C SER A 245 4.49 16.36 17.66
N ALA A 246 5.81 16.16 17.58
CA ALA A 246 6.74 17.23 17.25
C ALA A 246 6.83 17.45 15.74
N TRP A 247 6.49 16.44 14.94
CA TRP A 247 6.45 16.56 13.50
C TRP A 247 5.35 17.53 13.03
N LYS A 248 5.66 18.27 11.97
CA LYS A 248 4.76 19.22 11.33
C LYS A 248 4.68 18.90 9.85
N PRO A 249 3.50 19.06 9.24
CA PRO A 249 3.37 18.80 7.82
C PRO A 249 4.18 19.85 7.04
N PRO A 250 4.81 19.46 5.92
CA PRO A 250 5.60 20.37 5.09
C PRO A 250 4.76 21.46 4.41
N TYR A 251 3.44 21.28 4.33
CA TYR A 251 2.49 22.21 3.72
C TYR A 251 1.06 21.93 4.19
N PRO A 252 0.13 22.89 3.95
CA PRO A 252 -1.30 22.72 4.21
C PRO A 252 -1.92 21.58 3.38
N GLY A 253 -2.92 20.92 3.95
CA GLY A 253 -3.61 19.79 3.34
C GLY A 253 -4.66 19.20 4.29
N ARG A 254 -5.44 18.24 3.80
CA ARG A 254 -6.28 17.40 4.65
C ARG A 254 -5.43 16.25 5.15
N TRP A 255 -4.78 16.46 6.28
CA TRP A 255 -3.97 15.43 6.93
C TRP A 255 -4.84 14.56 7.83
N ARG A 256 -4.41 13.32 8.04
CA ARG A 256 -5.02 12.40 8.99
C ARG A 256 -3.95 11.92 9.97
N LEU A 257 -4.36 11.81 11.23
CA LEU A 257 -3.58 11.18 12.29
C LEU A 257 -4.27 9.88 12.65
N THR A 258 -3.55 8.76 12.65
CA THR A 258 -4.01 7.46 13.11
C THR A 258 -3.09 6.95 14.21
N ALA A 259 -3.63 6.85 15.43
CA ALA A 259 -2.90 6.38 16.61
C ALA A 259 -3.22 4.92 16.90
N ARG A 260 -2.20 4.13 17.26
CA ARG A 260 -2.36 2.75 17.75
C ARG A 260 -2.12 2.69 19.25
N VAL A 261 -3.15 2.29 19.99
CA VAL A 261 -3.04 2.02 21.43
C VAL A 261 -3.22 0.52 21.67
N ALA A 262 -2.14 -0.16 22.05
CA ALA A 262 -2.15 -1.58 22.38
C ALA A 262 -2.48 -1.83 23.86
N GLU A 263 -2.95 -3.05 24.15
CA GLU A 263 -3.12 -3.50 25.53
C GLU A 263 -1.79 -3.59 26.30
N ARG A 264 -0.69 -3.82 25.58
CA ARG A 264 0.66 -3.95 26.14
C ARG A 264 1.71 -3.58 25.09
N ARG A 265 2.90 -3.22 25.57
CA ARG A 265 4.08 -3.02 24.75
C ARG A 265 4.42 -4.27 23.95
N TYR A 266 4.73 -4.08 22.67
CA TYR A 266 5.31 -5.13 21.86
C TYR A 266 6.76 -5.44 22.28
N ASP A 267 7.04 -6.68 22.66
CA ASP A 267 8.30 -7.09 23.30
C ASP A 267 9.00 -8.29 22.61
N GLN A 268 8.39 -8.88 21.59
CA GLN A 268 8.89 -10.15 21.02
C GLN A 268 10.01 -10.00 19.99
N GLY A 269 10.18 -8.82 19.38
CA GLY A 269 11.13 -8.59 18.29
C GLY A 269 11.22 -9.74 17.29
N TRP A 270 12.41 -10.14 16.87
CA TRP A 270 12.61 -11.24 15.92
C TRP A 270 12.05 -12.61 16.35
N ASN A 271 11.63 -12.76 17.62
CA ASN A 271 11.07 -14.00 18.16
C ASN A 271 9.54 -14.09 18.06
N TYR A 272 8.85 -13.14 17.41
CA TYR A 272 7.41 -13.29 17.19
C TYR A 272 7.13 -14.55 16.39
N ASP A 273 6.17 -15.31 16.88
CA ASP A 273 5.76 -16.60 16.34
C ASP A 273 4.78 -16.48 15.16
N GLY A 274 4.34 -15.26 14.82
CA GLY A 274 3.32 -15.03 13.79
C GLY A 274 1.89 -15.41 14.19
N LYS A 275 1.69 -15.82 15.44
CA LYS A 275 0.44 -16.36 15.98
C LYS A 275 -0.05 -15.59 17.20
N THR A 276 0.87 -15.03 17.98
CA THR A 276 0.57 -14.19 19.13
C THR A 276 -0.19 -12.95 18.63
N VAL A 277 -1.30 -12.65 19.28
CA VAL A 277 -2.10 -11.47 18.94
C VAL A 277 -1.74 -10.35 19.91
N PHE A 278 -1.27 -9.22 19.39
CA PHE A 278 -1.12 -7.99 20.16
C PHE A 278 -2.37 -7.14 19.94
N LYS A 279 -3.33 -7.27 20.86
CA LYS A 279 -4.58 -6.51 20.75
C LYS A 279 -4.28 -5.01 20.80
N ALA A 280 -4.92 -4.27 19.90
CA ALA A 280 -4.80 -2.84 19.81
C ALA A 280 -6.07 -2.22 19.23
N GLU A 281 -6.33 -0.98 19.66
CA GLU A 281 -7.35 -0.11 19.11
C GLU A 281 -6.69 1.00 18.28
N TYR A 282 -7.42 1.45 17.25
CA TYR A 282 -6.98 2.46 16.31
C TYR A 282 -7.94 3.64 16.35
N PHE A 283 -7.37 4.83 16.44
CA PHE A 283 -8.12 6.06 16.49
C PHE A 283 -7.60 6.99 15.41
N SER A 284 -8.48 7.38 14.49
CA SER A 284 -8.14 8.31 13.43
C SER A 284 -8.92 9.60 13.55
N ARG A 285 -8.30 10.69 13.10
CA ARG A 285 -8.97 11.98 12.92
C ARG A 285 -8.33 12.78 11.81
N ASP A 286 -9.10 13.68 11.22
CA ASP A 286 -8.56 14.70 10.33
C ASP A 286 -7.83 15.78 11.12
N VAL A 287 -6.81 16.37 10.49
CA VAL A 287 -5.95 17.43 11.00
C VAL A 287 -5.76 18.46 9.88
N TYR A 288 -6.34 19.64 10.05
CA TYR A 288 -6.32 20.70 9.03
C TYR A 288 -5.31 21.81 9.38
N ASP A 289 -5.02 22.00 10.67
CA ASP A 289 -4.15 23.06 11.19
C ASP A 289 -2.67 22.65 11.28
N GLY A 290 -2.35 21.40 10.90
CA GLY A 290 -1.02 20.82 11.03
C GLY A 290 -0.58 20.52 12.47
N ASN A 291 -1.48 20.61 13.46
CA ASN A 291 -1.20 20.25 14.84
C ASN A 291 -1.69 18.83 15.15
N PHE A 292 -0.77 17.89 14.97
CA PHE A 292 -1.00 16.49 15.28
C PHE A 292 -0.98 16.27 16.80
N ALA A 293 -2.16 16.00 17.35
CA ALA A 293 -2.34 15.64 18.75
C ALA A 293 -3.32 14.46 18.86
N PHE A 294 -3.18 13.62 19.86
CA PHE A 294 -4.06 12.49 20.10
C PHE A 294 -4.36 12.40 21.58
N THR A 295 -5.64 12.55 21.93
CA THR A 295 -6.12 12.32 23.30
C THR A 295 -6.64 10.89 23.40
N SER A 296 -5.99 10.06 24.22
CA SER A 296 -6.35 8.64 24.30
C SER A 296 -7.70 8.42 24.98
N PRO A 297 -8.68 7.74 24.36
CA PRO A 297 -9.94 7.42 25.01
C PRO A 297 -9.85 6.22 25.95
N ILE A 298 -8.74 5.48 25.89
CA ILE A 298 -8.47 4.27 26.67
C ILE A 298 -7.09 4.34 27.35
N GLU A 299 -6.85 3.45 28.30
CA GLU A 299 -5.52 3.20 28.85
C GLU A 299 -4.84 2.10 28.04
N GLY A 300 -3.51 2.20 27.88
CA GLY A 300 -2.72 1.17 27.21
C GLY A 300 -1.30 1.64 26.92
N HIS A 301 -0.74 1.13 25.83
CA HIS A 301 0.58 1.49 25.32
C HIS A 301 0.43 2.14 23.94
N LEU A 302 0.88 3.38 23.79
CA LEU A 302 0.93 4.08 22.50
C LEU A 302 2.21 3.63 21.78
N ASP A 303 2.06 2.72 20.81
CA ASP A 303 3.18 2.18 20.04
C ASP A 303 3.68 3.21 19.03
N TYR A 304 2.79 3.71 18.18
CA TYR A 304 3.11 4.66 17.13
C TYR A 304 1.90 5.54 16.78
N VAL A 305 2.19 6.63 16.06
CA VAL A 305 1.21 7.40 15.30
C VAL A 305 1.61 7.46 13.84
N ILE A 306 0.63 7.36 12.95
CA ILE A 306 0.77 7.57 11.50
C ILE A 306 0.14 8.90 11.16
N MET A 307 0.86 9.73 10.42
CA MET A 307 0.37 10.99 9.89
C MET A 307 0.49 10.92 8.37
N TYR A 308 -0.59 11.13 7.63
CA TYR A 308 -0.54 11.11 6.19
C TYR A 308 -1.52 12.11 5.59
N MET A 309 -1.17 12.64 4.43
CA MET A 309 -2.07 13.51 3.70
C MET A 309 -3.03 12.66 2.88
N TYR A 310 -4.29 12.72 3.26
CA TYR A 310 -5.36 12.00 2.58
C TYR A 310 -5.79 12.72 1.30
N ASP A 311 -5.88 14.04 1.37
CA ASP A 311 -6.41 14.88 0.30
C ASP A 311 -5.78 16.29 0.35
N ARG A 312 -5.86 16.99 -0.76
CA ARG A 312 -5.38 18.37 -0.89
C ARG A 312 -6.46 19.38 -0.55
N ILE A 313 -6.02 20.60 -0.29
CA ILE A 313 -6.82 21.83 -0.25
C ILE A 313 -6.25 22.82 -1.26
N ASP A 314 -6.90 23.99 -1.44
CA ASP A 314 -6.50 25.00 -2.42
C ASP A 314 -5.07 25.52 -2.19
N GLU A 315 -4.63 25.55 -0.92
CA GLU A 315 -3.29 25.96 -0.52
C GLU A 315 -2.24 24.85 -0.62
N THR A 316 -2.63 23.60 -0.89
CA THR A 316 -1.68 22.51 -1.11
C THR A 316 -0.93 22.74 -2.42
N PRO A 317 0.42 22.65 -2.44
CA PRO A 317 1.20 22.88 -3.66
C PRO A 317 0.72 22.04 -4.84
N ALA A 318 0.58 22.65 -6.02
CA ALA A 318 -0.01 22.02 -7.21
C ALA A 318 0.73 20.74 -7.66
N ASN A 319 2.04 20.67 -7.42
CA ASN A 319 2.89 19.55 -7.81
C ASN A 319 2.82 18.34 -6.87
N VAL A 320 2.10 18.44 -5.75
CA VAL A 320 1.87 17.35 -4.80
C VAL A 320 0.65 16.55 -5.25
N VAL A 321 0.74 15.22 -5.23
CA VAL A 321 -0.38 14.34 -5.56
C VAL A 321 -0.75 13.50 -4.35
N THR A 322 -2.04 13.45 -4.04
CA THR A 322 -2.61 12.77 -2.88
C THR A 322 -3.32 11.47 -3.28
N PRO A 323 -3.62 10.56 -2.32
CA PRO A 323 -4.45 9.40 -2.59
C PRO A 323 -5.80 9.75 -3.23
N MET A 324 -6.44 10.83 -2.80
CA MET A 324 -7.71 11.29 -3.37
C MET A 324 -7.60 11.87 -4.78
N ASP A 325 -6.48 12.49 -5.15
CA ASP A 325 -6.23 12.89 -6.54
C ASP A 325 -6.20 11.66 -7.46
N VAL A 326 -5.48 10.60 -7.05
CA VAL A 326 -5.44 9.33 -7.81
C VAL A 326 -6.84 8.76 -7.99
N TYR A 327 -7.66 8.74 -6.92
CA TYR A 327 -9.03 8.23 -7.01
C TYR A 327 -9.91 9.10 -7.93
N ARG A 328 -9.96 10.41 -7.72
CA ARG A 328 -10.84 11.29 -8.52
C ARG A 328 -10.48 11.29 -10.00
N GLU A 329 -9.19 11.31 -10.31
CA GLU A 329 -8.74 11.44 -11.69
C GLU A 329 -8.70 10.10 -12.42
N ALA A 330 -8.29 9.00 -11.77
CA ALA A 330 -8.16 7.70 -12.43
C ALA A 330 -9.43 6.84 -12.38
N ILE A 331 -10.33 7.08 -11.42
CA ILE A 331 -11.55 6.28 -11.22
C ILE A 331 -12.82 7.06 -11.54
N LEU A 332 -12.94 8.31 -11.08
CA LEU A 332 -14.15 9.11 -11.31
C LEU A 332 -14.15 9.89 -12.63
N SER A 333 -12.96 10.13 -13.20
CA SER A 333 -12.78 10.88 -14.46
C SER A 333 -11.92 10.09 -15.50
N PRO A 334 -12.24 8.81 -15.78
CA PRO A 334 -11.35 7.87 -16.47
C PRO A 334 -11.05 8.18 -17.94
#